data_AF-A0A438ZKB8-F1
#
_entry.id   AF-A0A438ZKB8-F1
#
_cell.length_a   1.000
_cell.length_b   1.000
_cell.length_c   1.000
_cell.angle_alpha   90.00
_cell.angle_beta   90.00
_cell.angle_gamma   90.00
#
_symmetry.space_group_name_H-M   'P 1'
#
loop_
_entity.id
_entity.type
_entity.pdbx_description
1 polymer ?
#
loop_
_entity_poly.entity_id
_entity_poly.type
_entity_poly.pdbx_seq_one_letter_code
_entity_poly.pdbx_strand_id
1 'polypeptide(L)' 'MHGYRYYSDLEFLRRLSSNDLKDLFDVLVYDEDGTLRMNE' A
#
# COMPACT_ATOMS: atom_id res chain seq x y z
N MET A 1 2.40 -17.87 -17.12
CA MET A 1 2.22 -16.42 -17.33
C MET A 1 0.94 -15.99 -16.62
N HIS A 2 1.00 -15.51 -15.37
CA HIS A 2 -0.19 -15.06 -14.62
C HIS A 2 -0.10 -13.56 -14.38
N GLY A 3 -0.43 -12.78 -15.41
CA GLY A 3 -0.32 -11.31 -15.40
C GLY A 3 -1.63 -10.55 -15.22
N TYR A 4 -2.73 -11.19 -14.78
CA TYR A 4 -4.07 -10.56 -14.83
C TYR A 4 -4.94 -10.75 -13.59
N ARG A 5 -4.35 -11.04 -12.42
CA ARG A 5 -5.03 -10.95 -11.12
C ARG A 5 -4.49 -9.77 -10.31
N TYR A 6 -4.30 -8.64 -10.97
CA TYR A 6 -3.73 -7.43 -10.35
C TYR A 6 -4.79 -6.36 -10.13
N TYR A 7 -5.84 -6.33 -10.95
CA TYR A 7 -6.87 -5.29 -10.87
C TYR A 7 -7.91 -5.57 -9.78
N SER A 8 -8.37 -6.82 -9.63
CA SER A 8 -9.33 -7.20 -8.59
C SER A 8 -8.71 -7.13 -7.19
N ASP A 9 -7.49 -7.60 -7.04
CA ASP A 9 -6.76 -7.53 -5.77
C ASP A 9 -6.34 -6.11 -5.41
N LEU A 10 -6.40 -5.13 -6.33
CA LEU A 10 -6.17 -3.71 -6.04
C LEU A 10 -7.46 -2.88 -6.03
N GLU A 11 -8.64 -3.48 -6.24
CA GLU A 11 -9.91 -2.74 -6.16
C GLU A 11 -10.16 -2.19 -4.75
N PHE A 12 -9.58 -2.79 -3.71
CA PHE A 12 -9.67 -2.25 -2.36
C PHE A 12 -9.04 -0.86 -2.27
N LEU A 13 -7.96 -0.58 -3.00
CA LEU A 13 -7.31 0.74 -3.02
C LEU A 13 -8.25 1.85 -3.52
N ARG A 14 -9.16 1.54 -4.44
CA ARG A 14 -10.17 2.51 -4.93
C ARG A 14 -11.33 2.74 -3.97
N ARG A 15 -11.52 1.84 -3.00
CA ARG A 15 -12.57 1.94 -1.96
C ARG A 15 -12.07 2.65 -0.71
N LEU A 16 -10.75 2.78 -0.54
CA LEU A 16 -10.12 3.50 0.55
C LEU A 16 -10.27 5.02 0.36
N SER A 17 -10.44 5.75 1.45
CA SER A 17 -10.39 7.21 1.40
C SER A 17 -8.94 7.68 1.19
N SER A 18 -8.75 8.93 0.77
CA SER A 18 -7.40 9.50 0.63
C SER A 18 -6.59 9.44 1.93
N ASN A 19 -7.27 9.44 3.09
CA ASN A 19 -6.62 9.29 4.38
C ASN A 19 -6.13 7.86 4.58
N ASP A 20 -7.00 6.86 4.36
CA ASP A 20 -6.62 5.44 4.51
C ASP A 20 -5.52 5.02 3.52
N LEU A 21 -5.50 5.59 2.31
CA LEU A 21 -4.41 5.39 1.35
C LEU A 21 -3.09 5.96 1.86
N LYS A 22 -3.15 7.11 2.54
CA LYS A 22 -1.96 7.72 3.14
C LYS A 22 -1.45 6.87 4.30
N ASP A 23 -2.35 6.40 5.18
CA ASP A 23 -1.99 5.50 6.28
C ASP A 23 -1.38 4.19 5.78
N LEU A 24 -1.95 3.60 4.72
CA LEU A 24 -1.37 2.40 4.09
C LEU A 24 0.04 2.65 3.54
N PHE A 25 0.25 3.79 2.89
CA PHE A 25 1.57 4.15 2.39
C PHE A 25 2.55 4.39 3.54
N ASP A 26 2.13 5.09 4.59
CA ASP A 26 2.94 5.33 5.78
C ASP A 26 3.41 4.01 6.41
N VAL A 27 2.56 3.01 6.56
CA VAL A 27 2.93 1.68 7.11
C VAL A 27 3.84 0.87 6.19
N LEU A 28 3.72 1.05 4.86
CA LEU A 28 4.59 0.37 3.90
C LEU A 28 5.98 1.01 3.80
N VAL A 29 6.05 2.31 4.03
CA VAL A 29 7.24 3.13 3.83
C VAL A 29 7.98 3.39 5.13
N TYR A 30 7.27 3.48 6.25
CA TYR A 30 7.82 3.72 7.57
C TYR A 30 7.52 2.52 8.48
N ASP A 31 8.51 2.17 9.30
CA ASP A 31 8.30 1.25 10.42
C ASP A 31 7.61 1.95 11.60
N GLU A 32 7.32 1.20 12.67
CA GLU A 32 6.60 1.70 13.86
C GLU A 32 7.29 2.91 14.53
N ASP A 33 8.60 3.05 14.33
CA ASP A 33 9.42 4.17 14.82
C ASP A 33 9.45 5.40 13.88
N GLY A 34 8.70 5.36 12.76
CA GLY A 34 8.74 6.42 11.73
C GLY A 34 10.01 6.39 10.87
N THR A 35 10.82 5.34 10.98
CA THR A 35 12.02 5.14 10.18
C THR A 35 11.66 4.54 8.83
N LEU A 36 12.19 5.11 7.74
CA LEU A 36 11.97 4.61 6.38
C LEU A 36 12.40 3.14 6.25
N ARG A 37 11.42 2.23 6.08
CA ARG A 37 11.60 0.82 5.73
C ARG A 37 11.86 0.66 4.23
N MET A 38 12.82 1.44 3.73
CA MET A 38 13.57 1.19 2.51
C MET A 38 14.06 -0.27 2.44
N ASN A 39 13.39 -1.20 1.76
CA ASN A 39 14.07 -2.44 1.36
C ASN A 39 14.98 -2.07 0.19
N GLU A 40 16.30 -2.14 0.43
CA GLU A 40 17.38 -1.91 -0.54
C GLU A 40 17.23 -2.75 -1.82
#